data_AF-A0A1F3IJA0-F1
#
_entry.id   AF-A0A1F3IJA0-F1
#
_cell.length_a   1.000
_cell.length_b   1.000
_cell.length_c   1.000
_cell.angle_alpha   90.00
_cell.angle_beta   90.00
_cell.angle_gamma   90.00
#
_symmetry.space_group_name_H-M   'P 1'
#
loop_
_entity.id
_entity.type
_entity.pdbx_description
1 polymer ?
#
loop_
_entity_poly.entity_id
_entity_poly.type
_entity_poly.pdbx_seq_one_letter_code
_entity_poly.pdbx_strand_id
1 'polypeptide(L)'
;MNWIKNNRVKLRTKRTFLKQGTCSRTFFHILNREYGHPKPLEENAADPLAGGIVQMGYQCGMLWGAAMGVGAEAYRRFDKRDKAIGMSIVATQHILKSFKDFAKSDNCSEITDTDWSKNFSILKYMIRGKMVTCFRLAGNWAPHAIQAANDGLDSDQSGLPEQPISCASEVVKRLGGSDEEMAMVAGFAGGYGLSGNACGALSAAIWMNTLARVRNNSYKYSLSDTEFEKILKSFYEVTDYTMECSDICGQHFNSVTEHSEFVKKGGCSRLLDALTKSVYPK
;
A
#
# COMPACT_ATOMS: atom_id res chain seq x y z
N MET A 1 -20.83 30.43 -10.95
CA MET A 1 -19.36 30.31 -10.87
C MET A 1 -18.93 30.64 -9.44
N ASN A 2 -18.92 29.63 -8.57
CA ASN A 2 -18.54 29.84 -7.17
C ASN A 2 -17.06 29.53 -6.97
N TRP A 3 -16.35 30.55 -6.52
CA TRP A 3 -14.96 30.55 -6.09
C TRP A 3 -14.76 29.62 -4.88
N ILE A 4 -14.31 28.39 -5.11
CA ILE A 4 -13.66 27.62 -4.05
C ILE A 4 -12.22 28.14 -3.98
N LYS A 5 -11.93 28.92 -2.94
CA LYS A 5 -10.56 29.31 -2.57
C LYS A 5 -9.76 28.03 -2.35
N ASN A 6 -8.93 27.72 -3.34
CA ASN A 6 -8.04 26.59 -3.40
C ASN A 6 -6.91 26.82 -2.38
N ASN A 7 -7.16 26.53 -1.09
CA ASN A 7 -6.13 26.35 -0.07
C ASN A 7 -5.34 25.05 -0.33
N ARG A 8 -4.92 24.80 -1.59
CA ARG A 8 -3.99 23.72 -1.90
C ARG A 8 -2.69 24.05 -1.21
N VAL A 9 -2.35 23.27 -0.19
CA VAL A 9 -1.02 23.25 0.41
C VAL A 9 -0.04 23.19 -0.76
N LYS A 10 0.93 24.11 -0.83
CA LYS A 10 2.01 24.00 -1.83
C LYS A 10 2.66 22.64 -1.62
N LEU A 11 2.40 21.69 -2.53
CA LEU A 11 2.91 20.33 -2.49
C LEU A 11 4.42 20.40 -2.66
N ARG A 12 5.14 20.55 -1.55
CA ARG A 12 6.61 20.55 -1.52
C ARG A 12 7.11 19.11 -1.62
N THR A 13 6.57 18.32 -2.55
CA THR A 13 6.71 16.86 -2.61
C THR A 13 8.16 16.41 -2.64
N LYS A 14 9.02 17.04 -3.44
CA LYS A 14 10.46 16.69 -3.46
C LYS A 14 11.12 16.92 -2.10
N ARG A 15 10.79 18.02 -1.42
CA ARG A 15 11.30 18.30 -0.06
C ARG A 15 10.71 17.33 0.96
N THR A 16 9.43 16.97 0.83
CA THR A 16 8.79 15.97 1.66
C THR A 16 9.49 14.63 1.47
N PHE A 17 9.75 14.20 0.24
CA PHE A 17 10.44 12.95 -0.05
C PHE A 17 11.84 12.94 0.56
N LEU A 18 12.63 14.01 0.39
CA LEU A 18 13.93 14.13 1.05
C LEU A 18 13.85 14.02 2.57
N LYS A 19 12.77 14.52 3.20
CA LYS A 19 12.56 14.44 4.65
C LYS A 19 12.10 13.06 5.12
N GLN A 20 11.20 12.42 4.37
CA GLN A 20 10.60 11.14 4.75
C GLN A 20 11.51 9.95 4.35
N GLY A 21 12.43 10.12 3.41
CA GLY A 21 13.40 9.11 3.01
C GLY A 21 12.87 8.06 2.03
N THR A 22 11.60 7.66 2.14
CA THR A 22 11.01 6.59 1.31
C THR A 22 9.78 7.06 0.54
N CYS A 23 9.52 6.46 -0.63
CA CYS A 23 8.40 6.84 -1.49
C CYS A 23 7.02 6.48 -0.90
N SER A 24 6.92 5.35 -0.20
CA SER A 24 5.72 4.92 0.52
C SER A 24 5.34 5.86 1.64
N ARG A 25 6.26 6.15 2.56
CA ARG A 25 6.03 7.13 3.62
C ARG A 25 5.70 8.51 3.07
N THR A 26 6.35 8.92 1.98
CA THR A 26 6.11 10.22 1.35
C THR A 26 4.68 10.39 0.88
N PHE A 27 4.12 9.40 0.17
CA PHE A 27 2.76 9.51 -0.34
C PHE A 27 1.71 9.30 0.74
N PHE A 28 1.98 8.43 1.71
CA PHE A 28 1.10 8.32 2.88
C PHE A 28 1.04 9.66 3.64
N HIS A 29 2.20 10.28 3.86
CA HIS A 29 2.30 11.60 4.47
C HIS A 29 1.56 12.68 3.68
N ILE A 30 1.74 12.75 2.35
CA ILE A 30 1.09 13.76 1.51
C ILE A 30 -0.44 13.65 1.61
N LEU A 31 -1.00 12.45 1.45
CA LEU A 31 -2.44 12.27 1.49
C LEU A 31 -2.99 12.56 2.90
N ASN A 32 -2.32 12.11 3.96
CA ASN A 32 -2.71 12.46 5.34
C ASN A 32 -2.66 13.96 5.61
N ARG A 33 -1.71 14.71 5.01
CA ARG A 33 -1.67 16.17 5.13
C ARG A 33 -2.75 16.86 4.29
N GLU A 34 -3.03 16.35 3.10
CA GLU A 34 -4.12 16.85 2.25
C GLU A 34 -5.46 16.78 2.98
N TYR A 35 -5.72 15.66 3.66
CA TYR A 35 -6.96 15.47 4.43
C TYR A 35 -6.92 16.04 5.84
N GLY A 36 -5.80 16.63 6.29
CA GLY A 36 -5.71 17.27 7.60
C GLY A 36 -5.59 16.30 8.80
N HIS A 37 -5.23 15.04 8.56
CA HIS A 37 -5.14 14.00 9.59
C HIS A 37 -3.76 13.29 9.60
N PRO A 38 -2.71 13.94 10.13
CA PRO A 38 -1.39 13.36 10.28
C PRO A 38 -1.37 12.04 11.06
N LYS A 39 -0.55 11.08 10.61
CA LYS A 39 -0.32 9.81 11.29
C LYS A 39 1.16 9.40 11.29
N PRO A 40 2.02 10.10 12.05
CA PRO A 40 3.46 9.97 11.90
C PRO A 40 4.00 8.56 12.17
N LEU A 41 3.38 7.79 13.06
CA LEU A 41 3.82 6.42 13.37
C LEU A 41 3.44 5.45 12.24
N GLU A 42 2.20 5.52 11.78
CA GLU A 42 1.68 4.72 10.66
C GLU A 42 2.39 5.08 9.34
N GLU A 43 2.66 6.38 9.12
CA GLU A 43 3.46 6.90 8.01
C GLU A 43 4.88 6.30 8.04
N ASN A 44 5.56 6.34 9.19
CA ASN A 44 6.90 5.78 9.37
C ASN A 44 6.91 4.27 9.10
N ALA A 45 5.90 3.56 9.58
CA ALA A 45 5.80 2.12 9.40
C ALA A 45 5.66 1.67 7.94
N ALA A 46 5.34 2.58 7.01
CA ALA A 46 5.26 2.28 5.59
C ALA A 46 6.63 2.22 4.88
N ASP A 47 7.74 2.58 5.54
CA ASP A 47 9.08 2.58 4.96
C ASP A 47 9.48 1.29 4.23
N PRO A 48 9.17 0.08 4.74
CA PRO A 48 9.52 -1.17 4.05
C PRO A 48 8.89 -1.31 2.67
N LEU A 49 7.69 -0.77 2.47
CA LEU A 49 6.95 -0.89 1.21
C LEU A 49 7.62 -0.15 0.04
N ALA A 50 8.64 0.69 0.33
CA ALA A 50 9.43 1.33 -0.69
C ALA A 50 10.31 0.33 -1.44
N GLY A 51 10.58 0.65 -2.71
CA GLY A 51 11.31 -0.25 -3.60
C GLY A 51 10.50 -1.47 -4.05
N GLY A 52 9.23 -1.59 -3.67
CA GLY A 52 8.32 -2.59 -4.24
C GLY A 52 7.58 -3.41 -3.20
N ILE A 53 8.25 -3.86 -2.13
CA ILE A 53 7.67 -4.36 -0.87
C ILE A 53 8.72 -4.54 0.23
N VAL A 54 9.93 -4.96 -0.10
CA VAL A 54 11.14 -4.82 0.72
C VAL A 54 12.27 -4.75 -0.30
N GLN A 55 12.23 -3.73 -1.16
CA GLN A 55 13.07 -3.65 -2.36
C GLN A 55 13.05 -4.91 -3.25
N MET A 56 11.87 -5.46 -3.55
CA MET A 56 11.75 -6.60 -4.46
C MET A 56 11.39 -6.19 -5.90
N GLY A 57 11.13 -4.91 -6.16
CA GLY A 57 10.82 -4.42 -7.50
C GLY A 57 9.35 -4.46 -7.92
N TYR A 58 8.46 -5.02 -7.09
CA TYR A 58 7.00 -4.99 -7.26
C TYR A 58 6.41 -3.56 -7.19
N GLN A 59 5.08 -3.44 -7.02
CA GLN A 59 4.37 -2.16 -7.17
C GLN A 59 5.05 -1.01 -6.42
N CYS A 60 5.10 0.16 -7.06
CA CYS A 60 5.84 1.32 -6.58
C CYS A 60 5.41 1.73 -5.16
N GLY A 61 6.37 2.05 -4.30
CA GLY A 61 6.09 2.57 -2.94
C GLY A 61 5.14 3.76 -2.92
N MET A 62 5.18 4.64 -3.93
CA MET A 62 4.23 5.78 -4.04
C MET A 62 2.78 5.32 -4.08
N LEU A 63 2.51 4.20 -4.78
CA LEU A 63 1.19 3.58 -4.80
C LEU A 63 0.83 3.11 -3.39
N TRP A 64 1.65 2.26 -2.77
CA TRP A 64 1.45 1.70 -1.42
C TRP A 64 1.07 2.78 -0.41
N GLY A 65 1.86 3.87 -0.36
CA GLY A 65 1.59 5.00 0.51
C GLY A 65 0.29 5.74 0.19
N ALA A 66 -0.02 5.94 -1.09
CA ALA A 66 -1.24 6.64 -1.50
C ALA A 66 -2.51 5.87 -1.12
N ALA A 67 -2.54 4.53 -1.29
CA ALA A 67 -3.71 3.77 -0.84
C ALA A 67 -3.86 3.74 0.67
N MET A 68 -2.75 3.74 1.43
CA MET A 68 -2.85 3.84 2.89
C MET A 68 -3.45 5.17 3.33
N GLY A 69 -3.04 6.27 2.68
CA GLY A 69 -3.62 7.59 2.92
C GLY A 69 -5.10 7.66 2.57
N VAL A 70 -5.49 7.10 1.41
CA VAL A 70 -6.90 7.08 1.00
C VAL A 70 -7.74 6.16 1.88
N GLY A 71 -7.18 5.06 2.37
CA GLY A 71 -7.88 4.16 3.29
C GLY A 71 -8.08 4.75 4.68
N ALA A 72 -7.09 5.51 5.18
CA ALA A 72 -7.25 6.30 6.40
C ALA A 72 -8.38 7.32 6.25
N GLU A 73 -8.50 7.94 5.08
CA GLU A 73 -9.55 8.92 4.80
C GLU A 73 -10.92 8.28 4.58
N ALA A 74 -10.99 7.14 3.90
CA ALA A 74 -12.22 6.37 3.75
C ALA A 74 -12.83 6.03 5.12
N TYR A 75 -12.01 5.65 6.09
CA TYR A 75 -12.47 5.38 7.46
C TYR A 75 -13.17 6.58 8.12
N ARG A 76 -12.78 7.82 7.77
CA ARG A 76 -13.38 9.03 8.32
C ARG A 76 -14.62 9.48 7.56
N ARG A 77 -14.62 9.31 6.23
CA ARG A 77 -15.74 9.71 5.37
C ARG A 77 -16.94 8.78 5.47
N PHE A 78 -16.74 7.52 5.88
CA PHE A 78 -17.77 6.49 5.86
C PHE A 78 -18.01 5.91 7.26
N ASP A 79 -19.22 6.11 7.79
CA ASP A 79 -19.62 5.73 9.16
C ASP A 79 -19.49 4.23 9.49
N LYS A 80 -19.47 3.37 8.47
CA LYS A 80 -19.35 1.92 8.62
C LYS A 80 -17.99 1.47 8.13
N ARG A 81 -17.24 0.76 8.98
CA ARG A 81 -15.94 0.16 8.62
C ARG A 81 -16.00 -0.62 7.31
N ASP A 82 -17.00 -1.48 7.14
CA ASP A 82 -17.10 -2.34 5.96
C ASP A 82 -17.28 -1.51 4.68
N LYS A 83 -17.99 -0.38 4.78
CA LYS A 83 -18.12 0.59 3.70
C LYS A 83 -16.80 1.31 3.42
N ALA A 84 -16.07 1.70 4.47
CA ALA A 84 -14.72 2.25 4.32
C ALA A 84 -13.78 1.25 3.61
N ILE A 85 -13.84 -0.04 3.94
CA ILE A 85 -13.07 -1.10 3.27
C ILE A 85 -13.37 -1.13 1.77
N GLY A 86 -14.65 -1.18 1.39
CA GLY A 86 -15.05 -1.19 -0.02
C GLY A 86 -14.57 0.06 -0.76
N MET A 87 -14.75 1.23 -0.16
CA MET A 87 -14.33 2.50 -0.76
C MET A 87 -12.82 2.66 -0.83
N SER A 88 -12.05 2.13 0.13
CA SER A 88 -10.59 2.07 0.02
C SER A 88 -10.15 1.28 -1.21
N ILE A 89 -10.80 0.15 -1.52
CA ILE A 89 -10.48 -0.68 -2.70
C ILE A 89 -10.77 0.09 -3.99
N VAL A 90 -11.97 0.69 -4.09
CA VAL A 90 -12.37 1.49 -5.27
C VAL A 90 -11.43 2.68 -5.45
N ALA A 91 -11.13 3.42 -4.38
CA ALA A 91 -10.25 4.56 -4.47
C ALA A 91 -8.82 4.17 -4.87
N THR A 92 -8.33 3.02 -4.41
CA THR A 92 -7.06 2.47 -4.89
C THR A 92 -7.08 2.13 -6.37
N GLN A 93 -8.18 1.63 -6.92
CA GLN A 93 -8.29 1.38 -8.38
C GLN A 93 -8.09 2.66 -9.19
N HIS A 94 -8.67 3.77 -8.73
CA HIS A 94 -8.48 5.09 -9.36
C HIS A 94 -7.02 5.56 -9.25
N ILE A 95 -6.41 5.42 -8.07
CA ILE A 95 -5.00 5.76 -7.83
C ILE A 95 -4.09 4.94 -8.74
N LEU A 96 -4.31 3.62 -8.82
CA LEU A 96 -3.53 2.70 -9.65
C LEU A 96 -3.66 3.06 -11.12
N LYS A 97 -4.88 3.31 -11.61
CA LYS A 97 -5.12 3.75 -12.98
C LYS A 97 -4.38 5.06 -13.28
N SER A 98 -4.54 6.07 -12.42
CA SER A 98 -3.85 7.36 -12.54
C SER A 98 -2.33 7.20 -12.60
N PHE A 99 -1.78 6.34 -11.75
CA PHE A 99 -0.34 6.07 -11.75
C PHE A 99 0.12 5.37 -13.03
N LYS A 100 -0.57 4.32 -13.49
CA LYS A 100 -0.20 3.60 -14.72
C LYS A 100 -0.28 4.50 -15.95
N ASP A 101 -1.32 5.33 -16.04
CA ASP A 101 -1.46 6.31 -17.11
C ASP A 101 -0.28 7.30 -17.13
N PHE A 102 0.21 7.69 -15.95
CA PHE A 102 1.29 8.66 -15.78
C PHE A 102 2.70 8.06 -15.92
N ALA A 103 2.97 6.98 -15.20
CA ALA A 103 4.29 6.34 -15.05
C ALA A 103 4.56 5.23 -16.07
N LYS A 104 3.53 4.78 -16.79
CA LYS A 104 3.57 3.69 -17.80
C LYS A 104 3.87 2.29 -17.27
N SER A 105 4.19 2.18 -15.99
CA SER A 105 4.30 0.93 -15.24
C SER A 105 3.90 1.20 -13.79
N ASP A 106 3.36 0.20 -13.12
CA ASP A 106 3.13 0.16 -11.68
C ASP A 106 4.29 -0.47 -10.90
N ASN A 107 5.19 -1.22 -11.55
CA ASN A 107 6.31 -1.92 -10.90
C ASN A 107 7.53 -1.01 -10.70
N CYS A 108 8.12 -1.08 -9.51
CA CYS A 108 9.29 -0.31 -9.15
C CYS A 108 10.52 -0.67 -10.01
N SER A 109 10.76 -1.97 -10.25
CA SER A 109 11.89 -2.45 -11.05
C SER A 109 11.83 -1.93 -12.48
N GLU A 110 10.65 -1.89 -13.09
CA GLU A 110 10.42 -1.38 -14.44
C GLU A 110 10.61 0.14 -14.52
N ILE A 111 10.02 0.89 -13.59
CA ILE A 111 10.16 2.36 -13.53
C ILE A 111 11.63 2.76 -13.34
N THR A 112 12.35 2.01 -12.51
CA THR A 112 13.73 2.32 -12.14
C THR A 112 14.75 1.63 -13.04
N ASP A 113 14.34 0.69 -13.90
CA ASP A 113 15.24 -0.20 -14.65
C ASP A 113 16.32 -0.79 -13.70
N THR A 114 15.84 -1.32 -12.58
CA THR A 114 16.68 -1.84 -11.49
C THR A 114 16.17 -3.20 -11.06
N ASP A 115 17.04 -4.20 -11.22
CA ASP A 115 16.86 -5.54 -10.68
C ASP A 115 17.30 -5.56 -9.23
N TRP A 116 16.34 -5.52 -8.32
CA TRP A 116 16.62 -5.42 -6.88
C TRP A 116 17.09 -6.73 -6.24
N SER A 117 17.09 -7.85 -6.97
CA SER A 117 17.61 -9.13 -6.48
C SER A 117 19.13 -9.16 -6.29
N LYS A 118 19.85 -8.13 -6.75
CA LYS A 118 21.32 -8.06 -6.75
C LYS A 118 21.83 -7.01 -5.79
N ASN A 119 22.77 -7.39 -4.91
CA ASN A 119 23.36 -6.52 -3.89
C ASN A 119 24.01 -5.23 -4.44
N PHE A 120 24.53 -5.25 -5.67
CA PHE A 120 25.14 -4.06 -6.31
C PHE A 120 24.12 -3.09 -6.91
N SER A 121 22.84 -3.44 -6.94
CA SER A 121 21.80 -2.65 -7.60
C SER A 121 21.51 -1.33 -6.90
N ILE A 122 21.70 -1.23 -5.59
CA ILE A 122 21.53 0.04 -4.84
C ILE A 122 22.57 1.07 -5.30
N LEU A 123 23.85 0.67 -5.42
CA LEU A 123 24.91 1.55 -5.90
C LEU A 123 24.64 1.99 -7.35
N LYS A 124 24.24 1.03 -8.20
CA LYS A 124 23.88 1.29 -9.59
C LYS A 124 22.68 2.22 -9.72
N TYR A 125 21.67 2.07 -8.86
CA TYR A 125 20.48 2.93 -8.78
C TYR A 125 20.86 4.38 -8.45
N MET A 126 21.78 4.57 -7.50
CA MET A 126 22.29 5.90 -7.15
C MET A 126 23.10 6.52 -8.29
N ILE A 127 24.09 5.80 -8.84
CA ILE A 127 25.01 6.31 -9.87
C ILE A 127 24.26 6.62 -11.18
N ARG A 128 23.29 5.79 -11.56
CA ARG A 128 22.50 5.99 -12.80
C ARG A 128 21.45 7.10 -12.69
N GLY A 129 21.39 7.82 -11.56
CA GLY A 129 20.43 8.91 -11.36
C GLY A 129 18.97 8.46 -11.27
N LYS A 130 18.70 7.17 -11.03
CA LYS A 130 17.33 6.63 -10.95
C LYS A 130 16.57 7.18 -9.73
N MET A 131 17.29 7.53 -8.67
CA MET A 131 16.74 8.31 -7.56
C MET A 131 16.14 9.65 -8.00
N VAL A 132 16.78 10.35 -8.94
CA VAL A 132 16.26 11.60 -9.50
C VAL A 132 14.99 11.35 -10.32
N THR A 133 14.92 10.22 -11.03
CA THR A 133 13.69 9.77 -11.70
C THR A 133 12.57 9.59 -10.70
N CYS A 134 12.79 8.91 -9.57
CA CYS A 134 11.80 8.76 -8.51
C CYS A 134 11.38 10.11 -7.91
N PHE A 135 12.30 11.04 -7.65
CA PHE A 135 11.94 12.38 -7.16
C PHE A 135 11.12 13.19 -8.16
N ARG A 136 11.45 13.10 -9.45
CA ARG A 136 10.69 13.76 -10.52
C ARG A 136 9.31 13.16 -10.67
N LEU A 137 9.21 11.84 -10.67
CA LEU A 137 7.94 11.11 -10.72
C LEU A 137 7.06 11.49 -9.52
N ALA A 138 7.60 11.44 -8.31
CA ALA A 138 6.88 11.84 -7.10
C ALA A 138 6.36 13.29 -7.19
N GLY A 139 7.24 14.23 -7.57
CA GLY A 139 6.87 15.63 -7.69
C GLY A 139 5.77 15.90 -8.71
N ASN A 140 5.80 15.20 -9.84
CA ASN A 140 4.85 15.42 -10.92
C ASN A 140 3.53 14.66 -10.71
N TRP A 141 3.58 13.45 -10.13
CA TRP A 141 2.37 12.62 -9.94
C TRP A 141 1.58 12.98 -8.68
N ALA A 142 2.19 13.58 -7.65
CA ALA A 142 1.49 13.95 -6.42
C ALA A 142 0.12 14.65 -6.59
N PRO A 143 -0.03 15.69 -7.45
CA PRO A 143 -1.35 16.30 -7.67
C PRO A 143 -2.36 15.32 -8.32
N HIS A 144 -1.91 14.44 -9.22
CA HIS A 144 -2.75 13.41 -9.84
C HIS A 144 -3.13 12.30 -8.87
N ALA A 145 -2.26 11.99 -7.90
CA ALA A 145 -2.56 11.04 -6.83
C ALA A 145 -3.67 11.56 -5.92
N ILE A 146 -3.59 12.82 -5.50
CA ILE A 146 -4.63 13.49 -4.69
C ILE A 146 -5.96 13.55 -5.45
N GLN A 147 -5.91 13.93 -6.74
CA GLN A 147 -7.11 13.97 -7.56
C GLN A 147 -7.74 12.58 -7.68
N ALA A 148 -6.96 11.56 -8.05
CA ALA A 148 -7.47 10.20 -8.19
C ALA A 148 -8.00 9.62 -6.88
N ALA A 149 -7.38 9.95 -5.75
CA ALA A 149 -7.84 9.57 -4.42
C ALA A 149 -9.22 10.19 -4.11
N ASN A 150 -9.42 11.49 -4.39
CA ASN A 150 -10.72 12.13 -4.22
C ASN A 150 -11.76 11.57 -5.19
N ASP A 151 -11.44 11.47 -6.48
CA ASP A 151 -12.34 10.92 -7.50
C ASP A 151 -12.83 9.52 -7.11
N GLY A 152 -11.93 8.69 -6.56
CA GLY A 152 -12.26 7.35 -6.11
C GLY A 152 -13.06 7.28 -4.80
N LEU A 153 -12.84 8.22 -3.86
CA LEU A 153 -13.64 8.34 -2.64
C LEU A 153 -15.04 8.92 -2.91
N ASP A 154 -15.18 9.71 -3.97
CA ASP A 154 -16.44 10.32 -4.40
C ASP A 154 -17.22 9.42 -5.39
N SER A 155 -16.66 8.26 -5.76
CA SER A 155 -17.29 7.27 -6.64
C SER A 155 -18.60 6.71 -6.09
N ASP A 156 -19.47 6.28 -7.01
CA ASP A 156 -20.72 5.61 -6.65
C ASP A 156 -20.48 4.29 -5.90
N GLN A 157 -21.32 4.08 -4.89
CA GLN A 157 -21.23 2.96 -3.95
C GLN A 157 -22.15 1.81 -4.32
N SER A 158 -23.03 1.98 -5.32
CA SER A 158 -24.06 0.99 -5.68
C SER A 158 -23.49 -0.40 -6.04
N GLY A 159 -22.25 -0.45 -6.51
CA GLY A 159 -21.55 -1.70 -6.86
C GLY A 159 -20.83 -2.41 -5.71
N LEU A 160 -20.87 -1.86 -4.48
CA LEU A 160 -20.23 -2.49 -3.33
C LEU A 160 -21.14 -3.57 -2.72
N PRO A 161 -20.58 -4.73 -2.29
CA PRO A 161 -21.34 -5.69 -1.51
C PRO A 161 -21.73 -5.09 -0.14
N GLU A 162 -22.75 -5.63 0.50
CA GLU A 162 -23.20 -5.16 1.83
C GLU A 162 -22.09 -5.23 2.89
N GLN A 163 -21.25 -6.27 2.79
CA GLN A 163 -20.09 -6.49 3.66
C GLN A 163 -18.83 -6.74 2.81
N PRO A 164 -18.17 -5.67 2.34
CA PRO A 164 -16.89 -5.77 1.66
C PRO A 164 -15.82 -6.34 2.59
N ILE A 165 -14.99 -7.25 2.07
CA ILE A 165 -13.86 -7.84 2.79
C ILE A 165 -12.57 -7.64 1.98
N SER A 166 -11.51 -7.25 2.68
CA SER A 166 -10.14 -7.18 2.16
C SER A 166 -9.26 -8.21 2.86
N CYS A 167 -8.48 -8.98 2.10
CA CYS A 167 -7.54 -9.96 2.65
C CYS A 167 -6.45 -9.28 3.50
N ALA A 168 -6.06 -8.06 3.13
CA ALA A 168 -5.15 -7.22 3.90
C ALA A 168 -5.78 -6.74 5.22
N SER A 169 -7.05 -6.32 5.21
CA SER A 169 -7.77 -5.99 6.44
C SER A 169 -7.91 -7.19 7.37
N GLU A 170 -8.14 -8.39 6.83
CA GLU A 170 -8.27 -9.61 7.62
C GLU A 170 -6.95 -10.01 8.31
N VAL A 171 -5.79 -9.87 7.66
CA VAL A 171 -4.51 -10.11 8.37
C VAL A 171 -4.27 -9.05 9.46
N VAL A 172 -4.60 -7.78 9.20
CA VAL A 172 -4.49 -6.72 10.22
C VAL A 172 -5.38 -7.02 11.42
N LYS A 173 -6.62 -7.45 11.19
CA LYS A 173 -7.56 -7.86 12.23
C LYS A 173 -6.99 -9.00 13.09
N ARG A 174 -6.43 -10.04 12.46
CA ARG A 174 -5.80 -11.19 13.16
C ARG A 174 -4.57 -10.79 13.96
N LEU A 175 -3.84 -9.78 13.52
CA LEU A 175 -2.71 -9.17 14.23
C LEU A 175 -3.17 -8.16 15.33
N GLY A 176 -4.48 -8.06 15.58
CA GLY A 176 -5.06 -7.18 16.59
C GLY A 176 -4.96 -5.70 16.24
N GLY A 177 -5.01 -5.36 14.95
CA GLY A 177 -5.17 -3.98 14.50
C GLY A 177 -6.57 -3.43 14.74
N SER A 178 -6.67 -2.12 14.79
CA SER A 178 -7.90 -1.33 14.88
C SER A 178 -8.64 -1.28 13.54
N ASP A 179 -9.91 -0.89 13.58
CA ASP A 179 -10.73 -0.72 12.37
C ASP A 179 -10.15 0.33 11.41
N GLU A 180 -9.51 1.39 11.92
CA GLU A 180 -8.85 2.39 11.07
C GLU A 180 -7.62 1.78 10.37
N GLU A 181 -6.80 1.00 11.08
CA GLU A 181 -5.66 0.30 10.48
C GLU A 181 -6.11 -0.74 9.43
N MET A 182 -7.22 -1.43 9.70
CA MET A 182 -7.85 -2.31 8.72
C MET A 182 -8.25 -1.55 7.45
N ALA A 183 -8.85 -0.36 7.59
CA ALA A 183 -9.27 0.47 6.46
C ALA A 183 -8.08 1.05 5.68
N MET A 184 -6.98 1.40 6.35
CA MET A 184 -5.73 1.87 5.71
C MET A 184 -5.18 0.86 4.71
N VAL A 185 -5.16 -0.43 5.07
CA VAL A 185 -4.62 -1.46 4.17
C VAL A 185 -5.70 -2.09 3.28
N ALA A 186 -6.97 -1.72 3.45
CA ALA A 186 -8.08 -2.37 2.75
C ALA A 186 -7.91 -2.32 1.23
N GLY A 187 -7.42 -1.17 0.74
CA GLY A 187 -7.08 -0.96 -0.66
C GLY A 187 -5.88 -1.77 -1.16
N PHE A 188 -5.37 -2.76 -0.41
CA PHE A 188 -4.38 -3.73 -0.90
C PHE A 188 -5.03 -5.03 -1.41
N ALA A 189 -6.36 -5.13 -1.37
CA ALA A 189 -7.13 -6.31 -1.76
C ALA A 189 -6.79 -6.86 -3.15
N GLY A 190 -6.80 -8.18 -3.32
CA GLY A 190 -6.62 -8.82 -4.63
C GLY A 190 -5.34 -8.42 -5.36
N GLY A 191 -4.23 -8.22 -4.63
CA GLY A 191 -2.95 -7.82 -5.20
C GLY A 191 -2.82 -6.32 -5.50
N TYR A 192 -3.84 -5.52 -5.11
CA TYR A 192 -3.78 -4.13 -4.65
C TYR A 192 -5.14 -3.42 -4.82
N GLY A 193 -5.43 -2.88 -5.99
CA GLY A 193 -6.79 -2.48 -6.37
C GLY A 193 -7.48 -3.60 -7.13
N LEU A 194 -7.38 -4.85 -6.66
CA LEU A 194 -7.79 -6.05 -7.41
C LEU A 194 -6.98 -6.31 -8.70
N SER A 195 -5.78 -5.76 -8.82
CA SER A 195 -5.00 -5.87 -10.06
C SER A 195 -4.33 -7.22 -10.30
N GLY A 196 -4.30 -8.11 -9.30
CA GLY A 196 -3.62 -9.40 -9.37
C GLY A 196 -2.11 -9.34 -9.13
N ASN A 197 -1.54 -8.16 -8.87
CA ASN A 197 -0.11 -7.99 -8.62
C ASN A 197 0.30 -8.48 -7.21
N ALA A 198 1.46 -8.05 -6.69
CA ALA A 198 2.02 -8.56 -5.43
C ALA A 198 1.02 -8.59 -4.25
N CYS A 199 1.09 -9.66 -3.46
CA CYS A 199 0.14 -9.97 -2.40
C CYS A 199 -0.03 -8.84 -1.38
N GLY A 200 -1.24 -8.27 -1.30
CA GLY A 200 -1.57 -7.22 -0.35
C GLY A 200 -1.54 -7.65 1.12
N ALA A 201 -1.87 -8.92 1.41
CA ALA A 201 -1.83 -9.43 2.79
C ALA A 201 -0.39 -9.50 3.33
N LEU A 202 0.59 -9.86 2.49
CA LEU A 202 2.00 -9.81 2.86
C LEU A 202 2.43 -8.38 3.21
N SER A 203 2.09 -7.42 2.34
CA SER A 203 2.40 -6.01 2.55
C SER A 203 1.81 -5.48 3.85
N ALA A 204 0.57 -5.84 4.16
CA ALA A 204 -0.10 -5.47 5.40
C ALA A 204 0.55 -6.11 6.64
N ALA A 205 0.98 -7.37 6.56
CA ALA A 205 1.69 -8.04 7.66
C ALA A 205 3.06 -7.39 7.94
N ILE A 206 3.83 -7.06 6.89
CA ILE A 206 5.11 -6.32 7.01
C ILE A 206 4.87 -4.95 7.63
N TRP A 207 3.84 -4.23 7.19
CA TRP A 207 3.48 -2.94 7.77
C TRP A 207 3.10 -3.05 9.24
N MET A 208 2.24 -4.01 9.63
CA MET A 208 1.85 -4.21 11.04
C MET A 208 3.04 -4.56 11.94
N ASN A 209 3.93 -5.43 11.47
CA ASN A 209 5.18 -5.75 12.16
C ASN A 209 6.02 -4.49 12.41
N THR A 210 6.12 -3.65 11.38
CA THR A 210 6.86 -2.40 11.44
C THR A 210 6.18 -1.40 12.37
N LEU A 211 4.86 -1.29 12.33
CA LEU A 211 4.08 -0.39 13.17
C LEU A 211 4.20 -0.73 14.66
N ALA A 212 4.16 -2.02 15.01
CA ALA A 212 4.42 -2.47 16.37
C ALA A 212 5.82 -2.02 16.85
N ARG A 213 6.83 -2.18 16.00
CA ARG A 213 8.22 -1.79 16.30
C ARG A 213 8.45 -0.28 16.30
N VAL A 214 7.70 0.48 15.50
CA VAL A 214 7.70 1.94 15.54
C VAL A 214 7.09 2.42 16.86
N ARG A 215 5.96 1.83 17.28
CA ARG A 215 5.27 2.18 18.53
C ARG A 215 6.10 1.89 19.78
N ASN A 216 6.89 0.82 19.78
CA ASN A 216 7.76 0.48 20.90
C ASN A 216 9.20 1.06 20.79
N ASN A 217 9.44 1.95 19.80
CA ASN A 217 10.74 2.57 19.53
C ASN A 217 11.91 1.60 19.26
N SER A 218 11.64 0.37 18.80
CA SER A 218 12.67 -0.61 18.40
C SER A 218 12.93 -0.62 16.89
N TYR A 219 12.13 0.12 16.11
CA TYR A 219 12.27 0.14 14.67
C TYR A 219 13.45 1.00 14.20
N LYS A 220 14.33 0.38 13.43
CA LYS A 220 15.33 1.05 12.60
C LYS A 220 15.31 0.39 11.23
N TYR A 221 14.99 1.16 10.19
CA TYR A 221 14.94 0.63 8.84
C TYR A 221 16.29 0.02 8.44
N SER A 222 16.24 -1.23 8.00
CA SER A 222 17.36 -1.97 7.43
C SER A 222 16.81 -2.92 6.35
N LEU A 223 17.62 -3.16 5.32
CA LEU A 223 17.29 -4.14 4.28
C LEU A 223 17.57 -5.57 4.71
N SER A 224 18.48 -5.75 5.66
CA SER A 224 18.81 -7.03 6.27
C SER A 224 18.05 -7.22 7.59
N ASP A 225 16.79 -6.78 7.64
CA ASP A 225 15.97 -6.87 8.85
C ASP A 225 15.45 -8.30 8.99
N THR A 226 15.95 -8.99 10.01
CA THR A 226 15.63 -10.40 10.26
C THR A 226 14.14 -10.65 10.49
N GLU A 227 13.39 -9.64 10.92
CA GLU A 227 11.93 -9.76 11.07
C GLU A 227 11.22 -9.77 9.71
N PHE A 228 11.73 -9.03 8.72
CA PHE A 228 11.19 -9.10 7.36
C PHE A 228 11.54 -10.43 6.70
N GLU A 229 12.75 -10.94 6.91
CA GLU A 229 13.17 -12.25 6.40
C GLU A 229 12.28 -13.39 6.93
N LYS A 230 11.92 -13.35 8.23
CA LYS A 230 11.01 -14.35 8.84
C LYS A 230 9.62 -14.33 8.20
N ILE A 231 9.04 -13.14 8.02
CA ILE A 231 7.72 -12.98 7.40
C ILE A 231 7.75 -13.45 5.94
N LEU A 232 8.77 -13.04 5.18
CA LEU A 232 8.96 -13.43 3.77
C LEU A 232 9.15 -14.94 3.63
N LYS A 233 9.96 -15.55 4.49
CA LYS A 233 10.14 -17.01 4.49
C LYS A 233 8.82 -17.74 4.71
N SER A 234 8.06 -17.35 5.74
CA SER A 234 6.75 -17.96 6.02
C SER A 234 5.75 -17.76 4.88
N PHE A 235 5.82 -16.61 4.19
CA PHE A 235 5.02 -16.34 3.00
C PHE A 235 5.40 -17.30 1.86
N TYR A 236 6.68 -17.36 1.49
CA TYR A 236 7.15 -18.17 0.37
C TYR A 236 6.89 -19.67 0.53
N GLU A 237 7.01 -20.19 1.75
CA GLU A 237 6.68 -21.59 2.06
C GLU A 237 5.21 -21.93 1.75
N VAL A 238 4.30 -20.94 1.86
CA VAL A 238 2.86 -21.14 1.65
C VAL A 238 2.42 -20.78 0.23
N THR A 239 3.18 -19.95 -0.49
CA THR A 239 2.86 -19.51 -1.84
C THR A 239 3.70 -20.16 -2.92
N ASP A 240 4.55 -21.13 -2.56
CA ASP A 240 5.52 -21.75 -3.49
C ASP A 240 6.35 -20.68 -4.23
N TYR A 241 6.89 -19.74 -3.43
CA TYR A 241 7.71 -18.60 -3.91
C TYR A 241 7.00 -17.62 -4.86
N THR A 242 5.69 -17.76 -5.05
CA THR A 242 4.89 -16.85 -5.89
C THR A 242 4.51 -15.60 -5.10
N MET A 243 4.59 -14.42 -5.73
CA MET A 243 4.28 -13.13 -5.09
C MET A 243 2.96 -12.54 -5.60
N GLU A 244 2.63 -12.80 -6.86
CA GLU A 244 1.50 -12.30 -7.61
C GLU A 244 0.19 -12.90 -7.06
N CYS A 245 -0.74 -12.03 -6.68
CA CYS A 245 -2.00 -12.44 -6.08
C CYS A 245 -2.86 -13.25 -7.04
N SER A 246 -2.83 -12.95 -8.34
CA SER A 246 -3.57 -13.73 -9.35
C SER A 246 -3.14 -15.18 -9.36
N ASP A 247 -1.84 -15.41 -9.20
CA ASP A 247 -1.22 -16.72 -9.32
C ASP A 247 -1.40 -17.48 -7.99
N ILE A 248 -1.22 -16.80 -6.86
CA ILE A 248 -1.50 -17.35 -5.52
C ILE A 248 -2.98 -17.77 -5.39
N CYS A 249 -3.90 -16.96 -5.92
CA CYS A 249 -5.35 -17.22 -5.81
C CYS A 249 -5.89 -18.09 -6.95
N GLY A 250 -5.09 -18.34 -7.99
CA GLY A 250 -5.51 -18.98 -9.23
C GLY A 250 -6.57 -18.21 -10.03
N GLN A 251 -6.79 -16.92 -9.75
CA GLN A 251 -7.78 -16.08 -10.43
C GLN A 251 -7.50 -14.58 -10.27
N HIS A 252 -7.98 -13.80 -11.23
CA HIS A 252 -8.14 -12.34 -11.09
C HIS A 252 -9.53 -12.02 -10.52
N PHE A 253 -9.63 -10.91 -9.81
CA PHE A 253 -10.91 -10.41 -9.28
C PHE A 253 -11.34 -9.18 -10.08
N ASN A 254 -12.55 -9.21 -10.64
CA ASN A 254 -13.10 -8.10 -11.43
C ASN A 254 -13.93 -7.14 -10.58
N SER A 255 -14.29 -7.53 -9.35
CA SER A 255 -15.12 -6.72 -8.46
C SER A 255 -14.77 -6.93 -7.00
N VAL A 256 -15.14 -5.93 -6.17
CA VAL A 256 -15.05 -6.02 -4.71
C VAL A 256 -15.88 -7.20 -4.20
N THR A 257 -17.00 -7.50 -4.84
CA THR A 257 -17.86 -8.65 -4.52
C THR A 257 -17.13 -9.98 -4.71
N GLU A 258 -16.55 -10.22 -5.90
CA GLU A 258 -15.81 -11.46 -6.18
C GLU A 258 -14.68 -11.70 -5.17
N HIS A 259 -13.86 -10.67 -4.93
CA HIS A 259 -12.79 -10.75 -3.94
C HIS A 259 -13.34 -11.01 -2.53
N SER A 260 -14.40 -10.30 -2.13
CA SER A 260 -15.00 -10.47 -0.81
C SER A 260 -15.53 -11.89 -0.61
N GLU A 261 -16.21 -12.45 -1.60
CA GLU A 261 -16.70 -13.83 -1.56
C GLU A 261 -15.55 -14.84 -1.48
N PHE A 262 -14.49 -14.64 -2.26
CA PHE A 262 -13.31 -15.50 -2.22
C PHE A 262 -12.69 -15.54 -0.81
N VAL A 263 -12.52 -14.37 -0.17
CA VAL A 263 -12.00 -14.30 1.20
C VAL A 263 -12.97 -14.93 2.20
N LYS A 264 -14.28 -14.67 2.09
CA LYS A 264 -15.33 -15.27 2.95
C LYS A 264 -15.32 -16.79 2.90
N LYS A 265 -15.09 -17.38 1.73
CA LYS A 265 -15.00 -18.83 1.52
C LYS A 265 -13.66 -19.42 1.96
N GLY A 266 -12.76 -18.61 2.53
CA GLY A 266 -11.46 -19.06 3.05
C GLY A 266 -10.34 -19.09 2.02
N GLY A 267 -10.48 -18.45 0.86
CA GLY A 267 -9.51 -18.53 -0.24
C GLY A 267 -8.08 -18.12 0.13
N CYS A 268 -7.90 -17.11 1.00
CA CYS A 268 -6.58 -16.72 1.51
C CYS A 268 -6.26 -17.29 2.91
N SER A 269 -7.11 -18.14 3.51
CA SER A 269 -7.02 -18.51 4.93
C SER A 269 -5.65 -19.05 5.36
N ARG A 270 -5.13 -20.03 4.60
CA ARG A 270 -3.81 -20.65 4.84
C ARG A 270 -2.68 -19.61 4.88
N LEU A 271 -2.72 -18.67 3.94
CA LEU A 271 -1.74 -17.57 3.84
C LEU A 271 -1.86 -16.61 5.03
N LEU A 272 -3.09 -16.20 5.36
CA LEU A 272 -3.35 -15.29 6.47
C LEU A 272 -2.92 -15.90 7.81
N ASP A 273 -3.11 -17.21 8.01
CA ASP A 273 -2.64 -17.92 9.21
C ASP A 273 -1.12 -17.93 9.33
N ALA A 274 -0.41 -18.18 8.24
CA ALA A 274 1.05 -18.20 8.20
C ALA A 274 1.65 -16.80 8.47
N LEU A 275 1.09 -15.77 7.83
CA LEU A 275 1.49 -14.38 8.07
C LEU A 275 1.23 -13.95 9.52
N THR A 276 0.09 -14.35 10.10
CA THR A 276 -0.24 -14.00 11.50
C THR A 276 0.78 -14.59 12.49
N LYS A 277 1.29 -15.80 12.22
CA LYS A 277 2.24 -16.50 13.09
C LYS A 277 3.69 -16.00 12.96
N SER A 278 4.02 -15.32 11.86
CA SER A 278 5.39 -14.89 11.55
C SER A 278 5.70 -13.45 11.92
N VAL A 279 4.69 -12.64 12.23
CA VAL A 279 4.86 -11.26 12.69
C VAL A 279 5.31 -11.23 14.15
N TYR A 280 6.19 -10.28 14.47
CA TYR A 280 6.70 -10.06 15.82
C TYR A 280 5.54 -9.93 16.83
N PRO A 281 5.55 -10.73 17.92
CA PRO A 281 4.50 -10.67 18.94
C PRO A 281 4.50 -9.30 19.61
N LYS A 282 3.28 -8.78 19.89
CA LYS A 282 3.10 -7.53 20.63
C LYS A 282 3.66 -7.60 22.05
#